data_AF-A0A7J8MSL8-F1
#
_entry.id   AF-A0A7J8MSL8-F1
#
_cell.length_a   1.000
_cell.length_b   1.000
_cell.length_c   1.000
_cell.angle_alpha   90.00
_cell.angle_beta   90.00
_cell.angle_gamma   90.00
#
_symmetry.space_group_name_H-M   'P 1'
#
loop_
_entity.id
_entity.type
_entity.pdbx_description
1 polymer ?
#
loop_
_entity_poly.entity_id
_entity_poly.type
_entity_poly.pdbx_seq_one_letter_code
_entity_poly.pdbx_strand_id
1 'polypeptide(L)'
;MDNGILQVTISKPEGIVTGVSYQGIDNLLEIRNHESDRGYWDLVWSEEGTGGTTGTSYVIKGSKFKVMVENEEQVEISFTRDWSTSLEGKHVPLNIDKRFVMLRGSSGFYSYAIYEHIKEWPGFNLPQTRIVFKLRKDKFRYMAVADNRQRRMPLPDDRSPRRSSPLAYPEAVLIVHPVDSEFKGEVDDKYQYSCENKDLDVHGWICNDPPVGWWQITPSNEFRSGGPMKQNLTSHVGPINLAMFLSAHYVGEEMVPKFQRGEPWKKVFGPVFFYLNTLIDNNDPLWLWEDAKQETKTQVQSWPYNFLASDDFPKSEQRGCVSGRLRVSDRYVSNEHISVNGAYVGLAPPGDVGSWQTESKGYQFWTKTDENGYFLINDVRAGDYNLYAWVPGFIGDYKNDTIITITSGCDIDMGELVYEPPRDGATLWEIGIPDRTAAEFYVPDPDPKYINKLYVNHHEKYRQYGLWERYSDLYPNGDLVYTVGVSDYRTDWFFAQVTRKRDDGKYEGTTWQIKFNLDHINQTGTYKLRVALATAYVAELQVRINNPKANPPLFTTGVIGHDNTITRHGIHGLYGLYGIDVKGTLLMEGENTIFLTQPMCSSALQGLMYDYIRLEAPPS
;
A
#
# COMPACT_ATOMS: atom_id res chain seq x y z
N MET A 1 2.97 -31.31 -10.32
CA MET A 1 1.54 -31.45 -9.97
C MET A 1 0.74 -31.31 -11.25
N ASP A 2 -0.26 -32.16 -11.45
CA ASP A 2 -1.07 -32.19 -12.66
C ASP A 2 -2.51 -32.55 -12.26
N ASN A 3 -3.48 -31.76 -12.69
CA ASN A 3 -4.90 -31.99 -12.41
C ASN A 3 -5.73 -32.24 -13.68
N GLY A 4 -5.06 -32.47 -14.82
CA GLY A 4 -5.69 -32.65 -16.13
C GLY A 4 -6.11 -31.35 -16.83
N ILE A 5 -6.07 -30.20 -16.15
CA ILE A 5 -6.34 -28.86 -16.73
C ILE A 5 -5.02 -28.11 -16.96
N LEU A 6 -4.16 -28.09 -15.95
CA LEU A 6 -2.83 -27.50 -16.01
C LEU A 6 -1.80 -28.41 -15.34
N GLN A 7 -0.54 -28.22 -15.72
CA GLN A 7 0.59 -28.88 -15.10
C GLN A 7 1.55 -27.85 -14.52
N VAL A 8 1.95 -28.02 -13.27
CA VAL A 8 2.92 -27.17 -12.57
C VAL A 8 4.15 -28.01 -12.21
N THR A 9 5.30 -27.62 -12.75
CA THR A 9 6.59 -28.27 -12.54
C THR A 9 7.38 -27.50 -11.51
N ILE A 10 7.79 -28.19 -10.44
CA ILE A 10 8.45 -27.60 -9.28
C ILE A 10 9.73 -28.38 -8.97
N SER A 11 10.84 -27.67 -8.80
CA SER A 11 12.12 -28.27 -8.48
C SER A 11 12.13 -28.92 -7.10
N LYS A 12 12.80 -30.06 -6.98
CA LYS A 12 12.92 -30.84 -5.74
C LYS A 12 14.40 -30.94 -5.34
N PRO A 13 14.79 -30.54 -4.11
CA PRO A 13 13.96 -30.09 -2.99
C PRO A 13 13.75 -28.57 -2.91
N GLU A 14 14.19 -27.79 -3.90
CA GLU A 14 14.27 -26.33 -3.72
C GLU A 14 12.90 -25.61 -3.72
N GLY A 15 11.87 -26.20 -4.33
CA GLY A 15 10.53 -25.61 -4.38
C GLY A 15 10.46 -24.37 -5.26
N ILE A 16 11.14 -24.38 -6.40
CA ILE A 16 11.07 -23.34 -7.43
C ILE A 16 10.10 -23.80 -8.51
N VAL A 17 9.16 -22.95 -8.92
CA VAL A 17 8.30 -23.25 -10.07
C VAL A 17 9.09 -23.02 -11.35
N THR A 18 9.47 -24.10 -12.01
CA THR A 18 10.31 -24.07 -13.22
C THR A 18 9.48 -24.06 -14.50
N GLY A 19 8.21 -24.46 -14.42
CA GLY A 19 7.27 -24.33 -15.54
C GLY A 19 5.81 -24.51 -15.16
N VAL A 20 4.95 -23.90 -15.97
CA VAL A 20 3.49 -24.06 -15.91
C VAL A 20 2.99 -24.28 -17.32
N SER A 21 2.39 -25.44 -17.59
CA SER A 21 1.81 -25.80 -18.89
C SER A 21 0.29 -25.66 -18.85
N TYR A 22 -0.28 -25.02 -19.86
CA TYR A 22 -1.72 -24.75 -19.96
C TYR A 22 -2.11 -24.44 -21.41
N GLN A 23 -3.26 -24.98 -21.86
CA GLN A 23 -3.86 -24.69 -23.17
C GLN A 23 -2.89 -24.79 -24.36
N GLY A 24 -2.11 -25.87 -24.39
CA GLY A 24 -1.14 -26.14 -25.47
C GLY A 24 0.11 -25.27 -25.43
N ILE A 25 0.29 -24.41 -24.43
CA ILE A 25 1.56 -23.72 -24.17
C ILE A 25 2.39 -24.56 -23.20
N ASP A 26 3.50 -25.12 -23.68
CA ASP A 26 4.39 -26.00 -22.89
C ASP A 26 4.89 -25.36 -21.58
N ASN A 27 5.17 -24.05 -21.62
CA ASN A 27 5.57 -23.30 -20.43
C ASN A 27 5.18 -21.83 -20.59
N LEU A 28 4.35 -21.32 -19.67
CA LEU A 28 3.94 -19.92 -19.58
C LEU A 28 5.06 -19.02 -19.02
N LEU A 29 6.04 -19.59 -18.32
CA LEU A 29 7.14 -18.85 -17.68
C LEU A 29 8.30 -18.58 -18.64
N GLU A 30 9.07 -17.51 -18.39
CA GLU A 30 10.18 -17.08 -19.25
C GLU A 30 11.29 -18.14 -19.35
N ILE A 31 11.23 -18.95 -20.40
CA ILE A 31 12.12 -20.11 -20.59
C ILE A 31 13.58 -19.71 -20.82
N ARG A 32 13.86 -18.47 -21.22
CA ARG A 32 15.24 -17.96 -21.38
C ARG A 32 15.90 -17.65 -20.04
N ASN A 33 15.12 -17.49 -18.98
CA ASN A 33 15.66 -17.36 -17.63
C ASN A 33 16.13 -18.71 -17.11
N HIS A 34 17.12 -18.65 -16.22
CA HIS A 34 17.49 -19.81 -15.40
C HIS A 34 16.25 -20.32 -14.64
N GLU A 35 16.15 -21.62 -14.40
CA GLU A 35 14.96 -22.22 -13.79
C GLU A 35 14.61 -21.60 -12.43
N SER A 36 15.64 -21.25 -11.64
CA SER A 36 15.51 -20.55 -10.35
C SER A 36 15.04 -19.09 -10.44
N ASP A 37 14.89 -18.55 -11.64
CA ASP A 37 14.51 -17.16 -11.93
C ASP A 37 13.24 -17.08 -12.79
N ARG A 38 12.32 -18.04 -12.61
CA ARG A 38 11.04 -18.12 -13.31
C ARG A 38 9.86 -17.85 -12.36
N GLY A 39 9.58 -18.78 -11.46
CA GLY A 39 8.57 -18.65 -10.41
C GLY A 39 9.15 -18.99 -9.04
N TYR A 40 9.20 -18.02 -8.13
CA TYR A 40 9.89 -18.20 -6.86
C TYR A 40 9.35 -17.33 -5.72
N TRP A 41 9.62 -17.75 -4.50
CA TRP A 41 9.51 -16.92 -3.31
C TRP A 41 10.85 -16.25 -3.04
N ASP A 42 10.86 -14.95 -2.74
CA ASP A 42 12.03 -14.23 -2.27
C ASP A 42 11.75 -13.50 -0.94
N LEU A 43 12.84 -13.09 -0.29
CA LEU A 43 12.80 -12.18 0.84
C LEU A 43 14.03 -11.28 0.85
N VAL A 44 13.90 -10.17 1.57
CA VAL A 44 15.00 -9.27 1.94
C VAL A 44 15.08 -9.27 3.46
N TRP A 45 16.28 -9.41 4.01
CA TRP A 45 16.50 -9.37 5.47
C TRP A 45 17.81 -8.66 5.82
N SER A 46 17.92 -8.20 7.07
CA SER A 46 19.15 -7.65 7.62
C SER A 46 19.35 -8.09 9.08
N GLU A 47 20.55 -7.93 9.60
CA GLU A 47 20.85 -8.19 11.01
C GLU A 47 20.08 -7.23 11.93
N GLU A 48 19.78 -7.68 13.15
CA GLU A 48 19.19 -6.86 14.21
C GLU A 48 19.97 -5.55 14.40
N GLY A 49 19.24 -4.44 14.58
CA GLY A 49 19.84 -3.12 14.75
C GLY A 49 20.28 -2.42 13.46
N THR A 50 20.27 -3.11 12.31
CA THR A 50 20.48 -2.45 11.00
C THR A 50 19.30 -1.52 10.70
N GLY A 51 19.56 -0.23 10.47
CA GLY A 51 18.54 0.73 10.08
C GLY A 51 18.17 0.65 8.59
N GLY A 52 17.09 1.33 8.20
CA GLY A 52 16.63 1.44 6.82
C GLY A 52 15.77 0.26 6.32
N THR A 53 15.65 0.16 5.00
CA THR A 53 14.69 -0.75 4.32
C THR A 53 15.36 -1.74 3.37
N THR A 54 16.69 -1.84 3.41
CA THR A 54 17.50 -2.67 2.51
C THR A 54 18.21 -3.77 3.30
N GLY A 55 18.76 -4.76 2.59
CA GLY A 55 19.47 -5.86 3.21
C GLY A 55 19.85 -6.94 2.20
N THR A 56 20.18 -8.11 2.70
CA THR A 56 20.49 -9.30 1.91
C THR A 56 19.21 -9.86 1.30
N SER A 57 19.17 -9.92 -0.03
CA SER A 57 18.07 -10.49 -0.80
C SER A 57 18.43 -11.86 -1.33
N TYR A 58 17.53 -12.85 -1.23
CA TYR A 58 17.72 -14.15 -1.87
C TYR A 58 16.42 -14.87 -2.20
N VAL A 59 16.49 -15.74 -3.21
CA VAL A 59 15.43 -16.70 -3.55
C VAL A 59 15.40 -17.81 -2.51
N ILE A 60 14.25 -18.04 -1.91
CA ILE A 60 14.07 -19.06 -0.88
C ILE A 60 14.10 -20.44 -1.54
N LYS A 61 15.11 -21.23 -1.19
CA LYS A 61 15.27 -22.63 -1.61
C LYS A 61 15.06 -23.57 -0.43
N GLY A 62 14.15 -24.55 -0.60
CA GLY A 62 13.98 -25.65 0.34
C GLY A 62 15.17 -26.61 0.31
N SER A 63 15.40 -27.29 1.43
CA SER A 63 16.33 -28.40 1.57
C SER A 63 15.63 -29.75 1.72
N LYS A 64 14.34 -29.75 2.03
CA LYS A 64 13.49 -30.95 2.18
C LYS A 64 12.19 -30.79 1.39
N PHE A 65 11.69 -31.90 0.87
CA PHE A 65 10.42 -32.00 0.17
C PHE A 65 9.52 -33.02 0.86
N LYS A 66 8.23 -32.70 1.01
CA LYS A 66 7.21 -33.62 1.53
C LYS A 66 5.92 -33.49 0.71
N VAL A 67 5.23 -34.61 0.53
CA VAL A 67 3.82 -34.63 0.11
C VAL A 67 2.99 -34.61 1.38
N MET A 68 2.18 -33.58 1.56
CA MET A 68 1.33 -33.40 2.74
C MET A 68 -0.03 -34.08 2.54
N VAL A 69 -0.58 -33.95 1.34
CA VAL A 69 -1.83 -34.59 0.92
C VAL A 69 -1.68 -35.04 -0.53
N GLU A 70 -2.17 -36.24 -0.83
CA GLU A 70 -2.31 -36.76 -2.20
C GLU A 70 -3.52 -37.70 -2.22
N ASN A 71 -4.58 -37.25 -2.90
CA ASN A 71 -5.80 -38.03 -3.14
C ASN A 71 -6.46 -37.55 -4.44
N GLU A 72 -7.64 -38.10 -4.77
CA GLU A 72 -8.35 -37.78 -6.02
C GLU A 72 -8.75 -36.31 -6.15
N GLU A 73 -8.96 -35.60 -5.04
CA GLU A 73 -9.47 -34.23 -5.03
C GLU A 73 -8.37 -33.18 -4.89
N GLN A 74 -7.23 -33.52 -4.26
CA GLN A 74 -6.15 -32.57 -4.07
C GLN A 74 -4.75 -33.18 -3.93
N VAL A 75 -3.76 -32.36 -4.28
CA VAL A 75 -2.35 -32.53 -3.92
C VAL A 75 -1.87 -31.29 -3.17
N GLU A 76 -1.28 -31.48 -2.00
CA GLU A 76 -0.53 -30.46 -1.26
C GLU A 76 0.91 -30.93 -1.05
N ILE A 77 1.87 -30.09 -1.42
CA ILE A 77 3.31 -30.37 -1.26
C ILE A 77 4.00 -29.25 -0.49
N SER A 78 5.02 -29.63 0.28
CA SER A 78 5.80 -28.77 1.18
C SER A 78 7.28 -28.81 0.82
N PHE A 79 7.91 -27.64 0.89
CA PHE A 79 9.34 -27.42 0.69
C PHE A 79 9.91 -26.64 1.86
N THR A 80 10.61 -27.32 2.76
CA THR A 80 11.10 -26.71 4.01
C THR A 80 12.57 -26.37 3.97
N ARG A 81 12.95 -25.30 4.66
CA ARG A 81 14.34 -24.95 5.00
C ARG A 81 14.39 -24.61 6.48
N ASP A 82 15.04 -25.47 7.25
CA ASP A 82 15.29 -25.21 8.66
C ASP A 82 16.49 -24.25 8.80
N TRP A 83 16.51 -23.44 9.86
CA TRP A 83 17.68 -22.63 10.19
C TRP A 83 18.52 -23.30 11.29
N SER A 84 19.83 -23.08 11.24
CA SER A 84 20.76 -23.46 12.31
C SER A 84 21.89 -22.43 12.38
N THR A 85 22.63 -22.42 13.48
CA THR A 85 23.77 -21.51 13.70
C THR A 85 24.84 -21.59 12.61
N SER A 86 24.95 -22.71 11.88
CA SER A 86 25.86 -22.83 10.73
C SER A 86 25.52 -21.91 9.54
N LEU A 87 24.28 -21.39 9.50
CA LEU A 87 23.73 -20.50 8.48
C LEU A 87 23.68 -19.03 8.93
N GLU A 88 24.18 -18.71 10.13
CA GLU A 88 24.27 -17.35 10.65
C GLU A 88 25.04 -16.44 9.67
N GLY A 89 24.52 -15.22 9.47
CA GLY A 89 25.02 -14.25 8.47
C GLY A 89 24.75 -14.62 7.00
N LYS A 90 24.31 -15.86 6.69
CA LYS A 90 24.07 -16.32 5.31
C LYS A 90 22.59 -16.35 4.96
N HIS A 91 21.75 -16.78 5.90
CA HIS A 91 20.31 -16.83 5.74
C HIS A 91 19.60 -16.21 6.93
N VAL A 92 18.41 -15.68 6.66
CA VAL A 92 17.54 -15.17 7.72
C VAL A 92 17.30 -16.26 8.76
N PRO A 93 17.31 -15.94 10.07
CA PRO A 93 16.97 -16.84 11.17
C PRO A 93 15.50 -17.28 11.16
N LEU A 94 15.06 -17.99 10.12
CA LEU A 94 13.70 -18.51 9.99
C LEU A 94 13.70 -19.96 9.51
N ASN A 95 12.89 -20.77 10.17
CA ASN A 95 12.28 -21.94 9.55
C ASN A 95 11.29 -21.44 8.51
N ILE A 96 11.39 -21.97 7.30
CA ILE A 96 10.47 -21.64 6.21
C ILE A 96 9.89 -22.92 5.65
N ASP A 97 8.57 -23.00 5.58
CA ASP A 97 7.82 -24.04 4.88
C ASP A 97 7.00 -23.40 3.75
N LYS A 98 7.45 -23.55 2.50
CA LYS A 98 6.69 -23.11 1.32
C LYS A 98 5.80 -24.24 0.86
N ARG A 99 4.53 -23.93 0.60
CA ARG A 99 3.55 -24.92 0.19
C ARG A 99 2.87 -24.55 -1.12
N PHE A 100 2.50 -25.58 -1.86
CA PHE A 100 1.73 -25.48 -3.09
C PHE A 100 0.59 -26.48 -3.03
N VAL A 101 -0.60 -26.02 -3.43
CA VAL A 101 -1.80 -26.86 -3.48
C VAL A 101 -2.38 -26.82 -4.88
N MET A 102 -2.78 -27.98 -5.39
CA MET A 102 -3.50 -28.12 -6.64
C MET A 102 -4.74 -28.96 -6.40
N LEU A 103 -5.90 -28.41 -6.77
CA LEU A 103 -7.19 -29.07 -6.63
C LEU A 103 -7.62 -29.66 -7.97
N ARG A 104 -8.35 -30.78 -7.93
CA ARG A 104 -9.05 -31.33 -9.08
C ARG A 104 -10.06 -30.32 -9.61
N GLY A 105 -10.16 -30.18 -10.93
CA GLY A 105 -11.15 -29.31 -11.57
C GLY A 105 -10.86 -27.80 -11.48
N SER A 106 -9.83 -27.39 -10.73
CA SER A 106 -9.43 -25.98 -10.59
C SER A 106 -8.51 -25.55 -11.74
N SER A 107 -8.79 -24.40 -12.36
CA SER A 107 -7.92 -23.81 -13.39
C SER A 107 -6.83 -22.93 -12.79
N GLY A 108 -6.06 -23.48 -11.85
CA GLY A 108 -5.02 -22.77 -11.15
C GLY A 108 -4.43 -23.56 -10.00
N PHE A 109 -3.53 -22.94 -9.26
CA PHE A 109 -2.88 -23.52 -8.08
C PHE A 109 -2.67 -22.48 -6.99
N TYR A 110 -2.60 -22.93 -5.74
CA TYR A 110 -2.42 -22.07 -4.58
C TYR A 110 -0.97 -22.13 -4.11
N SER A 111 -0.49 -21.05 -3.50
CA SER A 111 0.76 -21.06 -2.74
C SER A 111 0.66 -20.24 -1.48
N TYR A 112 1.27 -20.76 -0.41
CA TYR A 112 1.41 -20.09 0.88
C TYR A 112 2.74 -20.47 1.53
N ALA A 113 3.13 -19.74 2.57
CA ALA A 113 4.31 -20.11 3.35
C ALA A 113 4.10 -19.88 4.84
N ILE A 114 4.72 -20.73 5.65
CA ILE A 114 4.76 -20.60 7.11
C ILE A 114 6.19 -20.21 7.48
N TYR A 115 6.34 -19.05 8.12
CA TYR A 115 7.62 -18.58 8.66
C TYR A 115 7.58 -18.71 10.17
N GLU A 116 8.67 -19.24 10.75
CA GLU A 116 8.80 -19.44 12.18
C GLU A 116 10.21 -19.02 12.66
N HIS A 117 10.25 -18.10 13.61
CA HIS A 117 11.42 -17.70 14.38
C HIS A 117 11.27 -18.29 15.78
N ILE A 118 12.29 -19.03 16.25
CA ILE A 118 12.30 -19.63 17.58
C ILE A 118 13.14 -18.81 18.56
N LYS A 119 12.89 -19.00 19.85
CA LYS A 119 13.45 -18.19 20.93
C LYS A 119 14.98 -18.25 21.02
N GLU A 120 15.61 -19.29 20.53
CA GLU A 120 17.05 -19.49 20.68
C GLU A 120 17.87 -18.74 19.61
N TRP A 121 17.21 -18.13 18.62
CA TRP A 121 17.84 -17.59 17.42
C TRP A 121 18.14 -16.08 17.50
N PRO A 122 19.12 -15.61 16.70
CA PRO A 122 19.47 -14.19 16.65
C PRO A 122 18.33 -13.38 16.02
N GLY A 123 18.21 -12.12 16.45
CA GLY A 123 17.27 -11.19 15.86
C GLY A 123 17.60 -10.83 14.41
N PHE A 124 16.61 -10.30 13.71
CA PHE A 124 16.73 -9.87 12.32
C PHE A 124 15.63 -8.86 11.96
N ASN A 125 15.79 -8.19 10.83
CA ASN A 125 14.73 -7.40 10.21
C ASN A 125 14.29 -8.04 8.90
N LEU A 126 13.02 -7.93 8.54
CA LEU A 126 12.47 -8.50 7.29
C LEU A 126 11.81 -7.41 6.43
N PRO A 127 12.55 -6.59 5.68
CA PRO A 127 11.95 -5.52 4.88
C PRO A 127 10.98 -5.96 3.78
N GLN A 128 11.08 -7.20 3.29
CA GLN A 128 10.24 -7.69 2.20
C GLN A 128 10.12 -9.22 2.18
N THR A 129 8.93 -9.71 1.82
CA THR A 129 8.75 -11.08 1.30
C THR A 129 7.55 -11.14 0.33
N ARG A 130 7.67 -11.97 -0.71
CA ARG A 130 6.71 -12.05 -1.83
C ARG A 130 6.92 -13.31 -2.67
N ILE A 131 5.97 -13.54 -3.58
CA ILE A 131 6.13 -14.43 -4.73
C ILE A 131 6.35 -13.60 -6.00
N VAL A 132 7.20 -14.11 -6.89
CA VAL A 132 7.47 -13.53 -8.20
C VAL A 132 7.26 -14.59 -9.27
N PHE A 133 6.47 -14.26 -10.29
CA PHE A 133 6.40 -15.00 -11.54
C PHE A 133 6.84 -14.12 -12.71
N LYS A 134 7.80 -14.62 -13.49
CA LYS A 134 8.28 -14.00 -14.72
C LYS A 134 7.72 -14.78 -15.91
N LEU A 135 6.76 -14.18 -16.60
CA LEU A 135 6.07 -14.81 -17.71
C LEU A 135 6.85 -14.62 -19.01
N ARG A 136 6.49 -15.40 -20.04
CA ARG A 136 7.08 -15.27 -21.38
C ARG A 136 6.81 -13.91 -21.99
N LYS A 137 7.86 -13.12 -22.21
CA LYS A 137 7.73 -11.78 -22.81
C LYS A 137 7.24 -11.80 -24.26
N ASP A 138 7.43 -12.92 -24.96
CA ASP A 138 6.96 -13.10 -26.34
C ASP A 138 5.46 -13.43 -26.41
N LYS A 139 4.85 -13.85 -25.30
CA LYS A 139 3.45 -14.27 -25.21
C LYS A 139 2.58 -13.24 -24.51
N PHE A 140 3.00 -12.80 -23.32
CA PHE A 140 2.22 -11.93 -22.45
C PHE A 140 2.57 -10.46 -22.71
N ARG A 141 1.65 -9.73 -23.34
CA ARG A 141 1.89 -8.37 -23.85
C ARG A 141 0.94 -7.32 -23.31
N TYR A 142 -0.14 -7.73 -22.68
CA TYR A 142 -1.18 -6.85 -22.15
C TYR A 142 -1.32 -7.12 -20.65
N MET A 143 -1.28 -6.07 -19.84
CA MET A 143 -1.38 -6.13 -18.38
C MET A 143 -2.69 -5.51 -17.94
N ALA A 144 -3.32 -6.09 -16.93
CA ALA A 144 -4.45 -5.48 -16.22
C ALA A 144 -4.20 -5.51 -14.71
N VAL A 145 -4.32 -4.33 -14.08
CA VAL A 145 -4.22 -4.17 -12.61
C VAL A 145 -5.46 -3.49 -12.01
N ALA A 146 -6.30 -2.88 -12.86
CA ALA A 146 -7.64 -2.41 -12.55
C ALA A 146 -8.41 -2.17 -13.88
N ASP A 147 -9.74 -2.02 -13.81
CA ASP A 147 -10.59 -1.76 -14.99
C ASP A 147 -10.11 -0.55 -15.82
N ASN A 148 -9.64 0.48 -15.12
CA ASN A 148 -9.13 1.74 -15.66
C ASN A 148 -7.60 1.74 -15.87
N ARG A 149 -6.89 0.71 -15.40
CA ARG A 149 -5.43 0.58 -15.51
C ARG A 149 -5.06 -0.75 -16.14
N GLN A 150 -5.22 -0.78 -17.45
CA GLN A 150 -4.86 -1.92 -18.27
C GLN A 150 -4.38 -1.49 -19.67
N ARG A 151 -3.35 -2.15 -20.20
CA ARG A 151 -2.73 -1.83 -21.50
C ARG A 151 -1.75 -2.90 -21.97
N ARG A 152 -1.53 -3.00 -23.28
CA ARG A 152 -0.35 -2.41 -23.91
C ARG A 152 0.96 -2.28 -23.11
N MET A 153 1.76 -3.30 -22.83
CA MET A 153 3.04 -3.09 -22.12
C MET A 153 4.28 -3.13 -23.03
N PRO A 154 5.30 -2.25 -22.77
CA PRO A 154 6.59 -2.34 -23.43
C PRO A 154 7.32 -3.63 -23.04
N LEU A 155 8.30 -4.03 -23.84
CA LEU A 155 9.13 -5.19 -23.55
C LEU A 155 10.17 -4.87 -22.48
N PRO A 156 10.63 -5.86 -21.69
CA PRO A 156 11.79 -5.67 -20.82
C PRO A 156 13.05 -5.22 -21.60
N ASP A 157 13.19 -5.60 -22.88
CA ASP A 157 14.29 -5.15 -23.74
C ASP A 157 14.28 -3.63 -23.95
N ASP A 158 13.10 -2.99 -23.95
CA ASP A 158 12.94 -1.55 -24.14
C ASP A 158 13.55 -0.75 -22.99
N ARG A 159 13.64 -1.36 -21.80
CA ARG A 159 14.31 -0.82 -20.61
C ARG A 159 15.83 -1.00 -20.63
N SER A 160 16.41 -1.61 -21.66
CA SER A 160 17.87 -1.78 -21.74
C SER A 160 18.59 -0.43 -21.94
N PRO A 161 19.86 -0.28 -21.51
CA PRO A 161 20.62 0.96 -21.66
C PRO A 161 20.80 1.44 -23.11
N ARG A 162 20.63 0.55 -24.10
CA ARG A 162 20.69 0.91 -25.53
C ARG A 162 19.38 1.47 -26.08
N ARG A 163 18.26 1.27 -25.37
CA ARG A 163 16.90 1.59 -25.82
C ARG A 163 16.19 2.59 -24.93
N SER A 164 16.71 2.83 -23.74
CA SER A 164 16.15 3.77 -22.77
C SER A 164 17.23 4.62 -22.12
N SER A 165 16.80 5.66 -21.42
CA SER A 165 17.66 6.51 -20.60
C SER A 165 17.14 6.51 -19.16
N PRO A 166 17.99 6.22 -18.16
CA PRO A 166 17.61 6.36 -16.75
C PRO A 166 17.16 7.79 -16.44
N LEU A 167 16.20 7.89 -15.52
CA LEU A 167 15.71 9.17 -15.00
C LEU A 167 16.28 9.43 -13.59
N ALA A 168 15.56 10.17 -12.73
CA ALA A 168 16.08 10.60 -11.43
C ALA A 168 16.44 9.44 -10.48
N TYR A 169 15.92 8.23 -10.72
CA TYR A 169 16.20 7.04 -9.93
C TYR A 169 16.11 5.77 -10.81
N PRO A 170 16.75 4.65 -10.41
CA PRO A 170 16.98 3.50 -11.29
C PRO A 170 15.73 2.80 -11.82
N GLU A 171 14.61 2.87 -11.10
CA GLU A 171 13.36 2.25 -11.53
C GLU A 171 12.68 2.96 -12.69
N ALA A 172 12.86 4.28 -12.83
CA ALA A 172 12.23 5.07 -13.88
C ALA A 172 13.16 5.24 -15.08
N VAL A 173 12.65 4.92 -16.27
CA VAL A 173 13.39 5.07 -17.53
C VAL A 173 12.51 5.74 -18.58
N LEU A 174 13.13 6.61 -19.40
CA LEU A 174 12.52 7.13 -20.63
C LEU A 174 12.83 6.17 -21.78
N ILE A 175 11.82 5.69 -22.47
CA ILE A 175 11.94 4.79 -23.61
C ILE A 175 12.26 5.59 -24.88
N VAL A 176 13.45 5.39 -25.48
CA VAL A 176 13.97 6.21 -26.60
C VAL A 176 13.94 5.47 -27.93
N HIS A 177 14.37 4.20 -27.93
CA HIS A 177 14.45 3.33 -29.12
C HIS A 177 13.82 1.96 -28.84
N PRO A 178 12.51 1.91 -28.55
CA PRO A 178 11.86 0.64 -28.25
C PRO A 178 11.84 -0.28 -29.47
N VAL A 179 11.67 -1.57 -29.21
CA VAL A 179 11.34 -2.59 -30.21
C VAL A 179 10.01 -2.24 -30.86
N ASP A 180 9.07 -1.73 -30.08
CA ASP A 180 7.76 -1.29 -30.54
C ASP A 180 7.62 0.23 -30.48
N SER A 181 7.42 0.85 -31.64
CA SER A 181 7.43 2.32 -31.78
C SER A 181 6.32 3.01 -31.00
N GLU A 182 5.24 2.32 -30.60
CA GLU A 182 4.17 2.96 -29.84
C GLU A 182 4.62 3.48 -28.48
N PHE A 183 5.59 2.82 -27.83
CA PHE A 183 6.08 3.20 -26.50
C PHE A 183 7.19 4.26 -26.55
N LYS A 184 7.54 4.74 -27.74
CA LYS A 184 8.61 5.73 -27.88
C LYS A 184 8.21 7.03 -27.19
N GLY A 185 9.12 7.55 -26.37
CA GLY A 185 8.91 8.78 -25.60
C GLY A 185 8.09 8.58 -24.33
N GLU A 186 7.74 7.34 -23.97
CA GLU A 186 7.06 7.08 -22.70
C GLU A 186 8.04 6.82 -21.56
N VAL A 187 7.64 7.20 -20.35
CA VAL A 187 8.28 6.77 -19.10
C VAL A 187 7.69 5.45 -18.65
N ASP A 188 8.55 4.53 -18.25
CA ASP A 188 8.15 3.30 -17.58
C ASP A 188 8.81 3.18 -16.20
N ASP A 189 7.96 2.96 -15.20
CA ASP A 189 8.34 2.72 -13.82
C ASP A 189 7.32 1.76 -13.18
N LYS A 190 7.81 0.71 -12.53
CA LYS A 190 6.98 -0.30 -11.86
C LYS A 190 6.02 0.30 -10.83
N TYR A 191 6.40 1.40 -10.17
CA TYR A 191 5.57 1.99 -9.11
C TYR A 191 4.30 2.64 -9.65
N GLN A 192 4.28 3.00 -10.93
CA GLN A 192 3.08 3.50 -11.61
C GLN A 192 1.94 2.48 -11.60
N TYR A 193 2.19 1.20 -11.34
CA TYR A 193 1.19 0.14 -11.33
C TYR A 193 0.84 -0.35 -9.91
N SER A 194 1.25 0.37 -8.87
CA SER A 194 0.96 0.00 -7.47
C SER A 194 -0.52 0.13 -7.14
N CYS A 195 -1.02 -0.70 -6.22
CA CYS A 195 -2.40 -0.65 -5.71
C CYS A 195 -2.41 -0.70 -4.19
N GLU A 196 -3.44 -0.13 -3.58
CA GLU A 196 -3.73 -0.27 -2.15
C GLU A 196 -4.22 -1.69 -1.84
N ASN A 197 -3.92 -2.20 -0.64
CA ASN A 197 -4.34 -3.55 -0.24
C ASN A 197 -5.85 -3.78 -0.41
N LYS A 198 -6.67 -2.78 -0.12
CA LYS A 198 -8.14 -2.85 -0.25
C LYS A 198 -8.65 -3.05 -1.69
N ASP A 199 -7.83 -2.72 -2.69
CA ASP A 199 -8.18 -2.85 -4.11
C ASP A 199 -7.28 -3.88 -4.83
N LEU A 200 -6.35 -4.52 -4.11
CA LEU A 200 -5.35 -5.44 -4.65
C LEU A 200 -5.80 -6.90 -4.49
N ASP A 201 -6.94 -7.21 -5.10
CA ASP A 201 -7.54 -8.54 -5.08
C ASP A 201 -7.13 -9.38 -6.29
N VAL A 202 -7.04 -8.78 -7.49
CA VAL A 202 -6.64 -9.49 -8.72
C VAL A 202 -5.87 -8.60 -9.70
N HIS A 203 -4.80 -9.13 -10.26
CA HIS A 203 -4.06 -8.49 -11.35
C HIS A 203 -3.24 -9.51 -12.13
N GLY A 204 -2.85 -9.17 -13.35
CA GLY A 204 -2.26 -10.18 -14.22
C GLY A 204 -1.89 -9.73 -15.61
N TRP A 205 -1.79 -10.72 -16.50
CA TRP A 205 -1.33 -10.58 -17.87
C TRP A 205 -2.18 -11.41 -18.83
N ILE A 206 -2.35 -10.88 -20.03
CA ILE A 206 -3.04 -11.54 -21.14
C ILE A 206 -2.01 -11.87 -22.23
N CYS A 207 -2.04 -13.13 -22.65
CA CYS A 207 -1.49 -13.62 -23.91
C CYS A 207 -2.62 -13.69 -24.93
N ASN A 208 -2.40 -13.20 -26.16
CA ASN A 208 -3.43 -13.18 -27.20
C ASN A 208 -3.43 -14.45 -28.07
N ASP A 209 -2.31 -15.18 -28.15
CA ASP A 209 -2.17 -16.33 -29.04
C ASP A 209 -1.34 -17.49 -28.41
N PRO A 210 -2.01 -18.56 -27.94
CA PRO A 210 -3.46 -18.65 -27.76
C PRO A 210 -3.96 -17.68 -26.67
N PRO A 211 -5.25 -17.30 -26.67
CA PRO A 211 -5.82 -16.37 -25.69
C PRO A 211 -5.81 -16.99 -24.29
N VAL A 212 -4.82 -16.60 -23.47
CA VAL A 212 -4.60 -17.14 -22.12
C VAL A 212 -4.38 -15.99 -21.14
N GLY A 213 -5.09 -16.01 -20.02
CA GLY A 213 -4.85 -15.11 -18.89
C GLY A 213 -4.00 -15.78 -17.80
N TRP A 214 -3.13 -14.98 -17.18
CA TRP A 214 -2.40 -15.32 -15.95
C TRP A 214 -2.74 -14.31 -14.87
N TRP A 215 -3.30 -14.74 -13.75
CA TRP A 215 -3.82 -13.86 -12.70
C TRP A 215 -3.31 -14.26 -11.32
N GLN A 216 -2.91 -13.26 -10.54
CA GLN A 216 -2.66 -13.39 -9.10
C GLN A 216 -3.92 -12.94 -8.38
N ILE A 217 -4.55 -13.85 -7.63
CA ILE A 217 -5.73 -13.57 -6.81
C ILE A 217 -5.36 -13.66 -5.32
N THR A 218 -5.66 -12.59 -4.58
CA THR A 218 -5.53 -12.52 -3.12
C THR A 218 -6.93 -12.39 -2.52
N PRO A 219 -7.52 -13.48 -1.99
CA PRO A 219 -8.89 -13.46 -1.47
C PRO A 219 -9.03 -12.78 -0.10
N SER A 220 -7.93 -12.60 0.64
CA SER A 220 -7.93 -11.97 1.95
C SER A 220 -6.63 -11.21 2.19
N ASN A 221 -6.76 -10.06 2.85
CA ASN A 221 -5.64 -9.22 3.27
C ASN A 221 -5.11 -9.58 4.68
N GLU A 222 -5.64 -10.62 5.34
CA GLU A 222 -5.39 -10.85 6.78
C GLU A 222 -3.90 -10.95 7.16
N PHE A 223 -3.09 -11.45 6.23
CA PHE A 223 -1.66 -11.66 6.42
C PHE A 223 -0.80 -10.49 5.92
N ARG A 224 -1.36 -9.54 5.17
CA ARG A 224 -0.61 -8.37 4.65
C ARG A 224 -0.36 -7.35 5.77
N SER A 225 0.71 -6.57 5.63
CA SER A 225 1.05 -5.50 6.57
C SER A 225 0.37 -4.17 6.22
N GLY A 226 0.24 -3.28 7.22
CA GLY A 226 -0.10 -1.86 7.04
C GLY A 226 -1.56 -1.53 6.75
N GLY A 227 -2.49 -2.48 6.93
CA GLY A 227 -3.92 -2.23 6.79
C GLY A 227 -4.40 -1.94 5.35
N PRO A 228 -5.63 -1.40 5.19
CA PRO A 228 -6.31 -1.28 3.89
C PRO A 228 -5.63 -0.32 2.90
N MET A 229 -5.09 0.80 3.39
CA MET A 229 -4.49 1.87 2.56
C MET A 229 -3.04 1.57 2.16
N LYS A 230 -2.43 0.50 2.68
CA LYS A 230 -1.04 0.19 2.36
C LYS A 230 -0.90 -0.17 0.88
N GLN A 231 -0.06 0.58 0.17
CA GLN A 231 0.22 0.35 -1.23
C GLN A 231 1.30 -0.73 -1.44
N ASN A 232 1.10 -1.55 -2.47
CA ASN A 232 2.00 -2.63 -2.88
C ASN A 232 2.16 -2.70 -4.40
N LEU A 233 3.28 -3.25 -4.84
CA LEU A 233 3.53 -3.53 -6.25
C LEU A 233 2.65 -4.68 -6.75
N THR A 234 2.34 -4.64 -8.04
CA THR A 234 1.44 -5.60 -8.70
C THR A 234 2.16 -6.26 -9.89
N SER A 235 1.53 -6.33 -11.06
CA SER A 235 2.16 -6.67 -12.33
C SER A 235 2.92 -5.47 -12.91
N HIS A 236 4.03 -5.71 -13.62
CA HIS A 236 4.78 -4.66 -14.32
C HIS A 236 5.69 -5.22 -15.44
N VAL A 237 6.30 -4.34 -16.24
CA VAL A 237 7.17 -4.70 -17.37
C VAL A 237 8.16 -5.81 -17.02
N GLY A 238 8.27 -6.81 -17.90
CA GLY A 238 9.04 -8.04 -17.66
C GLY A 238 8.26 -9.32 -17.86
N PRO A 239 7.08 -9.25 -18.51
CA PRO A 239 5.79 -9.45 -17.83
C PRO A 239 5.91 -10.15 -16.47
N ILE A 240 6.14 -9.33 -15.44
CA ILE A 240 6.30 -9.79 -14.06
C ILE A 240 4.94 -9.70 -13.37
N ASN A 241 4.63 -10.73 -12.58
CA ASN A 241 3.45 -10.80 -11.72
C ASN A 241 3.91 -11.09 -10.29
N LEU A 242 3.50 -10.26 -9.34
CA LEU A 242 3.94 -10.29 -7.94
C LEU A 242 2.78 -10.64 -7.01
N ALA A 243 3.03 -11.45 -5.98
CA ALA A 243 2.17 -11.52 -4.81
C ALA A 243 2.92 -10.93 -3.61
N MET A 244 2.62 -9.68 -3.26
CA MET A 244 3.28 -8.96 -2.16
C MET A 244 2.61 -9.29 -0.82
N PHE A 245 3.41 -9.71 0.16
CA PHE A 245 2.95 -9.96 1.54
C PHE A 245 3.41 -8.89 2.51
N LEU A 246 4.67 -8.48 2.38
CA LEU A 246 5.32 -7.49 3.22
C LEU A 246 6.27 -6.66 2.37
N SER A 247 6.25 -5.35 2.57
CA SER A 247 7.20 -4.41 1.95
C SER A 247 7.19 -3.07 2.64
N ALA A 248 8.38 -2.49 2.82
CA ALA A 248 8.59 -1.12 3.28
C ALA A 248 8.10 -0.02 2.30
N HIS A 249 7.57 -0.37 1.12
CA HIS A 249 7.11 0.63 0.16
C HIS A 249 5.98 1.52 0.73
N TYR A 250 6.03 2.83 0.51
CA TYR A 250 5.01 3.82 0.93
C TYR A 250 4.85 4.04 2.44
N VAL A 251 5.74 3.48 3.26
CA VAL A 251 5.76 3.71 4.73
C VAL A 251 7.19 3.89 5.23
N GLY A 252 8.17 3.22 4.61
CA GLY A 252 9.57 3.30 5.00
C GLY A 252 9.93 2.30 6.10
N GLU A 253 10.92 2.66 6.92
CA GLU A 253 11.46 1.77 7.96
C GLU A 253 10.43 1.37 9.01
N GLU A 254 9.42 2.20 9.26
CA GLU A 254 8.35 1.90 10.23
C GLU A 254 7.52 0.66 9.86
N MET A 255 7.56 0.23 8.59
CA MET A 255 6.89 -0.99 8.14
C MET A 255 7.78 -2.23 8.18
N VAL A 256 9.07 -2.08 8.46
CA VAL A 256 10.00 -3.21 8.55
C VAL A 256 9.79 -3.90 9.90
N PRO A 257 9.29 -5.15 9.95
CA PRO A 257 9.25 -5.89 11.21
C PRO A 257 10.67 -6.20 11.66
N LYS A 258 10.93 -5.83 12.92
CA LYS A 258 12.21 -6.02 13.60
C LYS A 258 12.02 -7.04 14.71
N PHE A 259 12.73 -8.17 14.63
CA PHE A 259 12.66 -9.25 15.60
C PHE A 259 13.88 -9.19 16.50
N GLN A 260 13.65 -9.17 17.80
CA GLN A 260 14.73 -9.23 18.78
C GLN A 260 15.25 -10.66 18.92
N ARG A 261 16.51 -10.81 19.34
CA ARG A 261 16.99 -12.09 19.85
C ARG A 261 16.06 -12.58 20.95
N GLY A 262 15.56 -13.81 20.84
CA GLY A 262 14.64 -14.34 21.85
C GLY A 262 13.16 -14.09 21.59
N GLU A 263 12.78 -13.42 20.50
CA GLU A 263 11.37 -13.13 20.19
C GLU A 263 10.75 -14.24 19.34
N PRO A 264 9.99 -15.21 19.90
CA PRO A 264 9.33 -16.22 19.09
C PRO A 264 8.27 -15.57 18.19
N TRP A 265 8.21 -16.00 16.94
CA TRP A 265 7.23 -15.49 15.99
C TRP A 265 6.87 -16.55 14.96
N LYS A 266 5.59 -16.65 14.63
CA LYS A 266 5.11 -17.56 13.60
C LYS A 266 3.99 -16.92 12.80
N LYS A 267 4.08 -16.94 11.47
CA LYS A 267 3.07 -16.36 10.59
C LYS A 267 2.89 -17.16 9.31
N VAL A 268 1.64 -17.22 8.86
CA VAL A 268 1.24 -17.78 7.57
C VAL A 268 1.02 -16.63 6.60
N PHE A 269 1.67 -16.69 5.44
CA PHE A 269 1.48 -15.77 4.32
C PHE A 269 0.69 -16.47 3.21
N GLY A 270 -0.46 -15.91 2.85
CA GLY A 270 -1.40 -16.52 1.90
C GLY A 270 -2.39 -17.47 2.58
N PRO A 271 -2.96 -18.44 1.83
CA PRO A 271 -2.68 -18.70 0.42
C PRO A 271 -3.16 -17.60 -0.52
N VAL A 272 -2.39 -17.41 -1.59
CA VAL A 272 -2.80 -16.72 -2.81
C VAL A 272 -3.04 -17.74 -3.92
N PHE A 273 -3.90 -17.39 -4.88
CA PHE A 273 -4.27 -18.27 -5.98
C PHE A 273 -3.72 -17.74 -7.30
N PHE A 274 -3.05 -18.60 -8.07
CA PHE A 274 -2.59 -18.31 -9.42
C PHE A 274 -3.57 -18.93 -10.41
N TYR A 275 -4.44 -18.09 -10.94
CA TYR A 275 -5.53 -18.47 -11.82
C TYR A 275 -5.16 -18.34 -13.29
N LEU A 276 -5.56 -19.33 -14.08
CA LEU A 276 -5.39 -19.37 -15.52
C LEU A 276 -6.76 -19.54 -16.17
N ASN A 277 -7.02 -18.78 -17.22
CA ASN A 277 -8.22 -18.92 -18.02
C ASN A 277 -7.90 -18.81 -19.50
N THR A 278 -8.84 -19.25 -20.33
CA THR A 278 -8.75 -19.18 -21.78
C THR A 278 -10.10 -18.79 -22.36
N LEU A 279 -10.10 -18.27 -23.57
CA LEU A 279 -11.34 -18.11 -24.33
C LEU A 279 -11.65 -19.38 -25.12
N ILE A 280 -12.93 -19.73 -25.20
CA ILE A 280 -13.43 -20.89 -25.98
C ILE A 280 -13.72 -20.47 -27.45
N ASP A 281 -13.99 -19.18 -27.70
CA ASP A 281 -14.33 -18.59 -29.01
C ASP A 281 -13.41 -17.40 -29.37
N ASN A 282 -13.54 -16.84 -30.58
CA ASN A 282 -12.88 -15.59 -31.05
C ASN A 282 -13.40 -14.32 -30.34
N ASN A 283 -13.66 -14.40 -29.04
CA ASN A 283 -14.06 -13.26 -28.22
C ASN A 283 -12.86 -12.35 -27.97
N ASP A 284 -13.15 -11.11 -27.58
CA ASP A 284 -12.12 -10.15 -27.18
C ASP A 284 -11.29 -10.73 -26.00
N PRO A 285 -9.94 -10.82 -26.10
CA PRO A 285 -9.07 -11.24 -25.00
C PRO A 285 -9.30 -10.50 -23.67
N LEU A 286 -9.89 -9.30 -23.69
CA LEU A 286 -10.28 -8.58 -22.48
C LEU A 286 -11.33 -9.30 -21.63
N TRP A 287 -12.10 -10.25 -22.19
CA TRP A 287 -13.00 -11.11 -21.40
C TRP A 287 -12.26 -11.99 -20.38
N LEU A 288 -10.97 -12.28 -20.60
CA LEU A 288 -10.14 -13.00 -19.62
C LEU A 288 -10.03 -12.23 -18.29
N TRP A 289 -10.04 -10.89 -18.34
CA TRP A 289 -10.03 -10.06 -17.14
C TRP A 289 -11.38 -10.10 -16.40
N GLU A 290 -12.49 -10.02 -17.12
CA GLU A 290 -13.83 -10.11 -16.51
C GLU A 290 -14.06 -11.45 -15.83
N ASP A 291 -13.63 -12.54 -16.46
CA ASP A 291 -13.68 -13.88 -15.89
C ASP A 291 -12.79 -14.01 -14.64
N ALA A 292 -11.56 -13.45 -14.67
CA ALA A 292 -10.68 -13.41 -13.50
C ALA A 292 -11.31 -12.66 -12.31
N LYS A 293 -12.04 -11.56 -12.55
CA LYS A 293 -12.78 -10.85 -11.50
C LYS A 293 -13.93 -11.69 -10.92
N GLN A 294 -14.59 -12.54 -11.72
CA GLN A 294 -15.61 -13.45 -11.19
C GLN A 294 -14.97 -14.54 -10.35
N GLU A 295 -13.85 -15.10 -10.81
CA GLU A 295 -13.09 -16.07 -10.02
C GLU A 295 -12.63 -15.48 -8.69
N THR A 296 -12.18 -14.21 -8.66
CA THR A 296 -11.85 -13.52 -7.41
C THR A 296 -13.00 -13.53 -6.41
N LYS A 297 -14.25 -13.30 -6.86
CA LYS A 297 -15.41 -13.36 -5.96
C LYS A 297 -15.63 -14.76 -5.41
N THR A 298 -15.48 -15.79 -6.23
CA THR A 298 -15.54 -17.20 -5.79
C THR A 298 -14.48 -17.48 -4.73
N GLN A 299 -13.25 -16.99 -4.94
CA GLN A 299 -12.14 -17.18 -4.00
C GLN A 299 -12.35 -16.43 -2.68
N VAL A 300 -12.89 -15.21 -2.73
CA VAL A 300 -13.28 -14.44 -1.52
C VAL A 300 -14.40 -15.13 -0.76
N GLN A 301 -15.43 -15.64 -1.45
CA GLN A 301 -16.54 -16.37 -0.82
C GLN A 301 -16.12 -17.71 -0.22
N SER A 302 -15.06 -18.32 -0.76
CA SER A 302 -14.51 -19.59 -0.27
C SER A 302 -13.49 -19.40 0.86
N TRP A 303 -13.16 -18.15 1.20
CA TRP A 303 -12.23 -17.87 2.30
C TRP A 303 -12.94 -18.02 3.65
N PRO A 304 -12.26 -18.60 4.66
CA PRO A 304 -10.97 -19.28 4.63
C PRO A 304 -11.11 -20.70 4.08
N TYR A 305 -10.09 -21.16 3.34
CA TYR A 305 -10.13 -22.47 2.72
C TYR A 305 -10.11 -23.62 3.74
N ASN A 306 -10.88 -24.67 3.47
CA ASN A 306 -10.98 -25.86 4.34
C ASN A 306 -10.05 -27.02 3.94
N PHE A 307 -9.39 -26.92 2.78
CA PHE A 307 -8.62 -28.01 2.18
C PHE A 307 -7.14 -28.05 2.58
N LEU A 308 -6.61 -26.96 3.16
CA LEU A 308 -5.20 -26.88 3.57
C LEU A 308 -4.88 -27.84 4.71
N ALA A 309 -3.74 -28.52 4.63
CA ALA A 309 -3.31 -29.51 5.59
C ALA A 309 -2.58 -28.93 6.82
N SER A 310 -2.20 -27.66 6.81
CA SER A 310 -1.46 -27.05 7.93
C SER A 310 -2.40 -26.62 9.06
N ASP A 311 -2.13 -27.08 10.28
CA ASP A 311 -2.82 -26.59 11.48
C ASP A 311 -2.51 -25.11 11.79
N ASP A 312 -1.43 -24.56 11.23
CA ASP A 312 -1.11 -23.13 11.33
C ASP A 312 -2.09 -22.24 10.55
N PHE A 313 -2.90 -22.83 9.66
CA PHE A 313 -4.00 -22.16 8.98
C PHE A 313 -5.33 -22.60 9.60
N PRO A 314 -5.91 -21.82 10.54
CA PRO A 314 -7.17 -22.19 11.15
C PRO A 314 -8.29 -22.15 10.11
N LYS A 315 -9.15 -23.16 10.16
CA LYS A 315 -10.36 -23.25 9.32
C LYS A 315 -11.45 -22.28 9.80
N SER A 316 -12.53 -22.13 9.03
CA SER A 316 -13.61 -21.18 9.37
C SER A 316 -14.23 -21.47 10.73
N GLU A 317 -14.48 -22.74 11.07
CA GLU A 317 -15.01 -23.15 12.37
C GLU A 317 -14.06 -22.88 13.56
N GLN A 318 -12.78 -22.63 13.27
CA GLN A 318 -11.75 -22.31 14.26
C GLN A 318 -11.53 -20.80 14.42
N ARG A 319 -12.30 -19.99 13.70
CA ARG A 319 -12.23 -18.53 13.68
C ARG A 319 -13.49 -17.95 14.32
N GLY A 320 -13.43 -16.68 14.70
CA GLY A 320 -14.56 -15.95 15.29
C GLY A 320 -15.05 -14.83 14.37
N CYS A 321 -16.13 -14.19 14.79
CA CYS A 321 -16.66 -12.98 14.16
C CYS A 321 -16.90 -11.89 15.21
N VAL A 322 -16.81 -10.63 14.75
CA VAL A 322 -17.12 -9.44 15.52
C VAL A 322 -18.06 -8.56 14.73
N SER A 323 -19.15 -8.13 15.36
CA SER A 323 -20.14 -7.24 14.79
C SER A 323 -20.42 -6.05 15.70
N GLY A 324 -21.07 -5.04 15.16
CA GLY A 324 -21.51 -3.87 15.92
C GLY A 324 -21.97 -2.76 15.01
N ARG A 325 -22.17 -1.57 15.60
CA ARG A 325 -22.53 -0.35 14.87
C ARG A 325 -21.62 0.79 15.28
N LEU A 326 -20.90 1.38 14.33
CA LEU A 326 -20.12 2.59 14.54
C LEU A 326 -20.97 3.83 14.23
N ARG A 327 -20.87 4.85 15.08
CA ARG A 327 -21.40 6.19 14.84
C ARG A 327 -20.34 7.25 15.16
N VAL A 328 -20.56 8.46 14.68
CA VAL A 328 -19.73 9.62 14.98
C VAL A 328 -20.49 10.62 15.85
N SER A 329 -19.83 11.17 16.85
CA SER A 329 -20.32 12.29 17.65
C SER A 329 -19.41 13.49 17.45
N ASP A 330 -19.91 14.51 16.73
CA ASP A 330 -19.27 15.83 16.60
C ASP A 330 -20.33 16.90 16.87
N ARG A 331 -20.30 17.45 18.08
CA ARG A 331 -21.26 18.45 18.57
C ARG A 331 -21.32 19.74 17.75
N TYR A 332 -20.29 20.04 16.95
CA TYR A 332 -20.29 21.22 16.09
C TYR A 332 -20.89 20.94 14.71
N VAL A 333 -21.19 19.68 14.41
CA VAL A 333 -21.91 19.24 13.20
C VAL A 333 -23.35 18.89 13.53
N SER A 334 -23.57 18.11 14.59
CA SER A 334 -24.90 17.66 15.04
C SER A 334 -24.91 17.39 16.54
N ASN A 335 -26.06 17.63 17.19
CA ASN A 335 -26.28 17.22 18.58
C ASN A 335 -26.63 15.73 18.72
N GLU A 336 -26.89 15.05 17.59
CA GLU A 336 -27.20 13.61 17.53
C GLU A 336 -26.02 12.81 16.96
N HIS A 337 -25.94 11.54 17.32
CA HIS A 337 -24.95 10.62 16.71
C HIS A 337 -25.19 10.46 15.21
N ILE A 338 -24.16 10.75 14.43
CA ILE A 338 -24.15 10.69 12.97
C ILE A 338 -23.89 9.23 12.56
N SER A 339 -24.78 8.66 11.74
CA SER A 339 -24.52 7.38 11.09
C SER A 339 -23.42 7.54 10.03
N VAL A 340 -22.51 6.58 9.97
CA VAL A 340 -21.37 6.61 9.05
C VAL A 340 -21.52 5.52 8.00
N ASN A 341 -21.39 5.89 6.73
CA ASN A 341 -21.35 4.96 5.61
C ASN A 341 -19.91 4.83 5.12
N GLY A 342 -19.42 3.60 4.97
CA GLY A 342 -18.10 3.35 4.40
C GLY A 342 -16.92 3.67 5.33
N ALA A 343 -17.17 3.85 6.64
CA ALA A 343 -16.10 3.87 7.64
C ALA A 343 -15.36 2.54 7.63
N TYR A 344 -14.03 2.60 7.71
CA TYR A 344 -13.20 1.41 7.82
C TYR A 344 -13.13 1.01 9.28
N VAL A 345 -13.51 -0.23 9.58
CA VAL A 345 -13.48 -0.81 10.92
C VAL A 345 -12.63 -2.07 10.85
N GLY A 346 -11.70 -2.23 11.77
CA GLY A 346 -10.80 -3.37 11.76
C GLY A 346 -10.30 -3.84 13.11
N LEU A 347 -9.89 -5.09 13.15
CA LEU A 347 -9.20 -5.72 14.28
C LEU A 347 -7.72 -5.82 13.93
N ALA A 348 -6.88 -5.32 14.82
CA ALA A 348 -5.43 -5.45 14.75
C ALA A 348 -4.88 -5.73 16.16
N PRO A 349 -3.63 -6.20 16.31
CA PRO A 349 -3.04 -6.42 17.61
C PRO A 349 -3.16 -5.20 18.53
N PRO A 350 -3.24 -5.40 19.85
CA PRO A 350 -3.35 -4.29 20.79
C PRO A 350 -2.20 -3.31 20.68
N GLY A 351 -2.50 -2.01 20.73
CA GLY A 351 -1.54 -0.96 20.50
C GLY A 351 -2.12 0.44 20.72
N ASP A 352 -1.35 1.46 20.34
CA ASP A 352 -1.77 2.85 20.43
C ASP A 352 -2.78 3.20 19.32
N VAL A 353 -3.49 4.32 19.50
CA VAL A 353 -4.38 4.86 18.46
C VAL A 353 -3.60 5.04 17.15
N GLY A 354 -4.09 4.44 16.06
CA GLY A 354 -3.45 4.49 14.74
C GLY A 354 -2.30 3.50 14.50
N SER A 355 -1.90 2.69 15.50
CA SER A 355 -0.76 1.75 15.37
C SER A 355 -0.97 0.66 14.32
N TRP A 356 -2.22 0.40 13.93
CA TRP A 356 -2.58 -0.54 12.87
C TRP A 356 -1.93 -0.20 11.51
N GLN A 357 -1.61 1.08 11.26
CA GLN A 357 -0.96 1.53 10.01
C GLN A 357 0.47 1.02 9.85
N THR A 358 1.16 0.78 10.97
CA THR A 358 2.55 0.32 11.01
C THR A 358 2.70 -1.13 11.49
N GLU A 359 1.58 -1.79 11.80
CA GLU A 359 1.56 -3.20 12.16
C GLU A 359 1.99 -4.09 10.97
N SER A 360 3.04 -4.89 11.21
CA SER A 360 3.72 -5.76 10.22
C SER A 360 3.96 -7.21 10.66
N LYS A 361 3.84 -7.51 11.96
CA LYS A 361 4.12 -8.83 12.54
C LYS A 361 2.87 -9.69 12.71
N GLY A 362 1.75 -9.10 13.11
CA GLY A 362 0.48 -9.76 13.39
C GLY A 362 -0.43 -9.88 12.16
N TYR A 363 -1.69 -10.27 12.42
CA TYR A 363 -2.77 -10.30 11.44
C TYR A 363 -3.70 -9.10 11.65
N GLN A 364 -4.32 -8.61 10.58
CA GLN A 364 -5.35 -7.57 10.68
C GLN A 364 -6.57 -7.92 9.84
N PHE A 365 -7.76 -7.55 10.29
CA PHE A 365 -9.03 -7.86 9.62
C PHE A 365 -9.80 -6.57 9.47
N TRP A 366 -10.30 -6.27 8.28
CA TRP A 366 -10.92 -4.98 7.97
C TRP A 366 -12.19 -5.16 7.16
N THR A 367 -13.18 -4.33 7.44
CA THR A 367 -14.43 -4.22 6.70
C THR A 367 -14.85 -2.76 6.59
N LYS A 368 -15.91 -2.50 5.83
CA LYS A 368 -16.58 -1.19 5.78
C LYS A 368 -17.94 -1.29 6.44
N THR A 369 -18.33 -0.20 7.10
CA THR A 369 -19.70 -0.03 7.58
C THR A 369 -20.68 0.11 6.42
N ASP A 370 -21.89 -0.38 6.61
CA ASP A 370 -23.03 -0.10 5.73
C ASP A 370 -23.55 1.34 5.90
N GLU A 371 -24.62 1.70 5.18
CA GLU A 371 -25.23 3.03 5.22
C GLU A 371 -25.73 3.46 6.61
N ASN A 372 -25.96 2.52 7.52
CA ASN A 372 -26.47 2.75 8.87
C ASN A 372 -25.35 2.72 9.93
N GLY A 373 -24.12 2.38 9.55
CA GLY A 373 -22.98 2.26 10.45
C GLY A 373 -22.73 0.83 10.96
N TYR A 374 -23.49 -0.17 10.52
CA TYR A 374 -23.28 -1.56 10.95
C TYR A 374 -22.06 -2.16 10.26
N PHE A 375 -21.29 -2.95 10.99
CA PHE A 375 -20.16 -3.69 10.47
C PHE A 375 -20.20 -5.15 10.93
N LEU A 376 -19.58 -6.01 10.11
CA LEU A 376 -19.33 -7.41 10.41
C LEU A 376 -17.92 -7.76 9.92
N ILE A 377 -17.09 -8.24 10.83
CA ILE A 377 -15.75 -8.77 10.54
C ILE A 377 -15.81 -10.28 10.83
N ASN A 378 -15.81 -11.08 9.76
CA ASN A 378 -15.86 -12.53 9.84
C ASN A 378 -14.46 -13.17 9.78
N ASP A 379 -14.42 -14.47 10.10
CA ASP A 379 -13.25 -15.34 9.93
C ASP A 379 -11.97 -14.80 10.60
N VAL A 380 -12.14 -14.18 11.76
CA VAL A 380 -11.06 -13.61 12.57
C VAL A 380 -10.31 -14.74 13.27
N ARG A 381 -8.99 -14.75 13.14
CA ARG A 381 -8.14 -15.74 13.82
C ARG A 381 -8.23 -15.56 15.33
N ALA A 382 -8.11 -16.66 16.07
CA ALA A 382 -8.01 -16.60 17.53
C ALA A 382 -6.79 -15.77 17.96
N GLY A 383 -6.97 -14.93 18.97
CA GLY A 383 -5.98 -13.97 19.45
C GLY A 383 -6.61 -12.79 20.16
N ASP A 384 -5.77 -11.92 20.69
CA ASP A 384 -6.18 -10.67 21.33
C ASP A 384 -6.05 -9.51 20.35
N TYR A 385 -7.06 -8.66 20.28
CA TYR A 385 -7.15 -7.53 19.35
C TYR A 385 -7.71 -6.29 20.04
N ASN A 386 -7.38 -5.10 19.52
CA ASN A 386 -8.23 -3.93 19.68
C ASN A 386 -9.03 -3.70 18.39
N LEU A 387 -10.22 -3.12 18.53
CA LEU A 387 -10.97 -2.60 17.39
C LEU A 387 -10.51 -1.17 17.11
N TYR A 388 -10.14 -0.93 15.86
CA TYR A 388 -9.76 0.37 15.32
C TYR A 388 -10.77 0.79 14.26
N ALA A 389 -10.94 2.09 14.07
CA ALA A 389 -11.69 2.59 12.94
C ALA A 389 -11.19 3.96 12.47
N TRP A 390 -11.50 4.29 11.23
CA TRP A 390 -11.41 5.66 10.73
C TRP A 390 -12.53 5.90 9.74
N VAL A 391 -12.98 7.15 9.68
CA VAL A 391 -14.18 7.54 8.96
C VAL A 391 -13.81 8.59 7.92
N PRO A 392 -13.87 8.30 6.61
CA PRO A 392 -13.75 9.32 5.59
C PRO A 392 -14.71 10.49 5.89
N GLY A 393 -14.23 11.73 5.84
CA GLY A 393 -14.99 12.91 6.26
C GLY A 393 -14.71 13.36 7.71
N PHE A 394 -13.97 12.58 8.50
CA PHE A 394 -13.52 12.97 9.84
C PHE A 394 -12.03 12.65 10.04
N ILE A 395 -11.28 13.61 10.60
CA ILE A 395 -9.87 13.39 10.96
C ILE A 395 -9.74 12.42 12.12
N GLY A 396 -8.57 11.79 12.24
CA GLY A 396 -8.16 10.98 13.40
C GLY A 396 -8.49 9.49 13.28
N ASP A 397 -8.13 8.77 14.33
CA ASP A 397 -8.26 7.32 14.46
C ASP A 397 -9.09 7.01 15.72
N TYR A 398 -10.10 6.16 15.55
CA TYR A 398 -10.80 5.52 16.66
C TYR A 398 -10.05 4.28 17.11
N LYS A 399 -10.02 4.05 18.42
CA LYS A 399 -9.62 2.79 19.04
C LYS A 399 -10.60 2.50 20.17
N ASN A 400 -11.12 1.28 20.23
CA ASN A 400 -11.79 0.77 21.41
C ASN A 400 -10.74 0.26 22.42
N ASP A 401 -10.74 0.79 23.64
CA ASP A 401 -9.77 0.43 24.68
C ASP A 401 -9.94 -1.00 25.22
N THR A 402 -11.10 -1.61 25.00
CA THR A 402 -11.34 -3.00 25.38
C THR A 402 -10.56 -3.93 24.47
N ILE A 403 -9.77 -4.81 25.07
CA ILE A 403 -9.13 -5.92 24.37
C ILE A 403 -10.20 -6.97 24.07
N ILE A 404 -10.34 -7.35 22.81
CA ILE A 404 -11.26 -8.35 22.30
C ILE A 404 -10.46 -9.65 22.15
N THR A 405 -10.78 -10.63 22.98
CA THR A 405 -10.20 -11.98 22.87
C THR A 405 -11.07 -12.84 21.95
N ILE A 406 -10.56 -13.12 20.75
CA ILE A 406 -11.19 -14.01 19.79
C ILE A 406 -10.83 -15.45 20.13
N THR A 407 -11.86 -16.28 20.27
CA THR A 407 -11.72 -17.73 20.49
C THR A 407 -12.41 -18.49 19.35
N SER A 408 -12.10 -19.78 19.24
CA SER A 408 -12.66 -20.65 18.18
C SER A 408 -14.19 -20.57 18.15
N GLY A 409 -14.77 -20.17 17.01
CA GLY A 409 -16.21 -20.12 16.79
C GLY A 409 -16.96 -19.04 17.58
N CYS A 410 -16.26 -18.07 18.18
CA CYS A 410 -16.94 -17.02 18.94
C CYS A 410 -17.67 -16.03 18.03
N ASP A 411 -18.81 -15.53 18.50
CA ASP A 411 -19.56 -14.44 17.89
C ASP A 411 -19.71 -13.32 18.92
N ILE A 412 -19.12 -12.16 18.64
CA ILE A 412 -19.07 -11.03 19.56
C ILE A 412 -19.81 -9.84 18.94
N ASP A 413 -20.93 -9.45 19.55
CA ASP A 413 -21.60 -8.19 19.26
C ASP A 413 -21.09 -7.11 20.22
N MET A 414 -20.49 -6.06 19.66
CA MET A 414 -19.97 -4.91 20.41
C MET A 414 -21.02 -3.83 20.66
N GLY A 415 -22.24 -4.00 20.16
CA GLY A 415 -23.32 -3.02 20.28
C GLY A 415 -23.00 -1.72 19.53
N GLU A 416 -23.41 -0.59 20.09
CA GLU A 416 -23.15 0.73 19.53
C GLU A 416 -21.80 1.28 20.04
N LEU A 417 -20.92 1.61 19.10
CA LEU A 417 -19.64 2.26 19.31
C LEU A 417 -19.73 3.70 18.80
N VAL A 418 -19.19 4.64 19.57
CA VAL A 418 -19.19 6.06 19.22
C VAL A 418 -17.75 6.53 19.06
N TYR A 419 -17.42 7.03 17.88
CA TYR A 419 -16.19 7.76 17.61
C TYR A 419 -16.44 9.26 17.86
N GLU A 420 -15.60 9.87 18.70
CA GLU A 420 -15.54 11.31 18.89
C GLU A 420 -14.28 11.85 18.19
N PRO A 421 -14.38 12.36 16.95
CA PRO A 421 -13.24 12.91 16.24
C PRO A 421 -12.62 14.09 17.00
N PRO A 422 -11.29 14.30 16.91
CA PRO A 422 -10.63 15.42 17.56
C PRO A 422 -11.29 16.76 17.19
N ARG A 423 -11.82 17.46 18.20
CA ARG A 423 -12.60 18.69 18.03
C ARG A 423 -12.61 19.51 19.32
N ASP A 424 -12.04 20.70 19.27
CA ASP A 424 -12.03 21.65 20.40
C ASP A 424 -13.05 22.76 20.18
N GLY A 425 -13.27 23.18 18.93
CA GLY A 425 -14.03 24.36 18.58
C GLY A 425 -14.82 24.26 17.27
N ALA A 426 -15.68 25.25 17.05
CA ALA A 426 -16.34 25.45 15.76
C ALA A 426 -15.28 25.68 14.67
N THR A 427 -15.47 25.06 13.50
CA THR A 427 -14.60 25.28 12.34
C THR A 427 -14.72 26.73 11.88
N LEU A 428 -13.60 27.43 11.77
CA LEU A 428 -13.52 28.74 11.13
C LEU A 428 -13.33 28.60 9.62
N TRP A 429 -12.45 27.69 9.23
CA TRP A 429 -12.23 27.30 7.83
C TRP A 429 -11.51 25.95 7.77
N GLU A 430 -11.58 25.33 6.60
CA GLU A 430 -10.94 24.05 6.30
C GLU A 430 -10.47 24.01 4.83
N ILE A 431 -9.51 23.13 4.54
CA ILE A 431 -8.89 22.91 3.22
C ILE A 431 -8.72 21.40 3.03
N GLY A 432 -9.24 20.85 1.93
CA GLY A 432 -9.20 19.42 1.61
C GLY A 432 -10.39 18.63 2.14
N ILE A 433 -10.30 17.30 2.03
CA ILE A 433 -11.27 16.30 2.48
C ILE A 433 -10.51 15.31 3.36
N PRO A 434 -10.91 15.07 4.62
CA PRO A 434 -10.19 14.14 5.48
C PRO A 434 -10.49 12.69 5.08
N ASP A 435 -9.72 12.15 4.14
CA ASP A 435 -9.84 10.79 3.60
C ASP A 435 -8.49 10.03 3.52
N ARG A 436 -7.45 10.65 4.10
CA ARG A 436 -6.04 10.21 4.17
C ARG A 436 -5.29 10.33 2.85
N THR A 437 -5.82 11.05 1.87
CA THR A 437 -5.21 11.22 0.56
C THR A 437 -5.03 12.68 0.19
N ALA A 438 -4.17 12.95 -0.80
CA ALA A 438 -4.05 14.28 -1.40
C ALA A 438 -4.77 14.38 -2.76
N ALA A 439 -5.73 13.48 -3.02
CA ALA A 439 -6.24 13.20 -4.36
C ALA A 439 -7.15 14.30 -4.93
N GLU A 440 -7.76 15.10 -4.06
CA GLU A 440 -8.64 16.21 -4.38
C GLU A 440 -7.89 17.51 -4.69
N PHE A 441 -6.60 17.59 -4.34
CA PHE A 441 -5.76 18.76 -4.58
C PHE A 441 -5.29 18.87 -6.04
N TYR A 442 -4.74 20.03 -6.39
CA TYR A 442 -4.30 20.32 -7.75
C TYR A 442 -3.08 19.50 -8.15
N VAL A 443 -3.30 18.52 -9.02
CA VAL A 443 -2.25 17.79 -9.74
C VAL A 443 -2.02 18.48 -11.10
N PRO A 444 -0.80 18.95 -11.41
CA PRO A 444 -0.52 19.62 -12.67
C PRO A 444 -0.49 18.63 -13.84
N ASP A 445 -0.48 19.14 -15.07
CA ASP A 445 -0.17 18.30 -16.23
C ASP A 445 1.32 17.92 -16.22
N PRO A 446 1.70 16.72 -16.70
CA PRO A 446 3.10 16.31 -16.76
C PRO A 446 3.89 17.11 -17.79
N ASP A 447 5.22 17.13 -17.67
CA ASP A 447 6.06 17.54 -18.79
C ASP A 447 5.81 16.59 -19.97
N PRO A 448 5.46 17.10 -21.18
CA PRO A 448 5.21 16.27 -22.36
C PRO A 448 6.35 15.31 -22.73
N LYS A 449 7.58 15.58 -22.27
CA LYS A 449 8.75 14.70 -22.44
C LYS A 449 8.68 13.43 -21.59
N TYR A 450 7.96 13.46 -20.47
CA TYR A 450 7.96 12.41 -19.45
C TYR A 450 6.59 11.77 -19.24
N ILE A 451 5.83 11.60 -20.32
CA ILE A 451 4.49 11.04 -20.25
C ILE A 451 4.51 9.51 -20.13
N ASN A 452 3.57 8.96 -19.38
CA ASN A 452 3.07 7.60 -19.58
C ASN A 452 1.65 7.73 -20.14
N LYS A 453 1.40 7.18 -21.32
CA LYS A 453 0.12 7.37 -22.02
C LYS A 453 -1.07 6.74 -21.30
N LEU A 454 -0.84 5.80 -20.38
CA LEU A 454 -1.89 5.23 -19.55
C LEU A 454 -2.60 6.29 -18.69
N TYR A 455 -1.88 7.33 -18.28
CA TYR A 455 -2.35 8.33 -17.32
C TYR A 455 -2.66 9.69 -17.96
N VAL A 456 -2.80 9.74 -19.29
CA VAL A 456 -3.27 10.95 -19.99
C VAL A 456 -4.79 11.00 -19.87
N ASN A 457 -5.36 12.14 -19.45
CA ASN A 457 -6.80 12.31 -19.19
C ASN A 457 -7.37 11.28 -18.18
N HIS A 458 -6.56 10.85 -17.22
CA HIS A 458 -6.92 9.87 -16.20
C HIS A 458 -7.10 10.55 -14.83
N HIS A 459 -8.00 10.05 -13.98
CA HIS A 459 -8.21 10.61 -12.63
C HIS A 459 -6.97 10.39 -11.74
N GLU A 460 -6.29 9.25 -11.89
CA GLU A 460 -4.97 9.01 -11.28
C GLU A 460 -3.80 9.65 -12.07
N LYS A 461 -3.98 10.83 -12.67
CA LYS A 461 -2.88 11.52 -13.39
C LYS A 461 -1.69 11.86 -12.49
N TYR A 462 -1.86 11.84 -11.17
CA TYR A 462 -0.76 11.92 -10.19
C TYR A 462 0.28 10.80 -10.36
N ARG A 463 -0.06 9.74 -11.12
CA ARG A 463 0.87 8.65 -11.42
C ARG A 463 1.91 8.99 -12.50
N GLN A 464 1.87 10.20 -13.07
CA GLN A 464 2.84 10.64 -14.07
C GLN A 464 4.20 10.95 -13.42
N TYR A 465 5.28 10.62 -14.13
CA TYR A 465 6.62 10.92 -13.67
C TYR A 465 6.89 12.43 -13.68
N GLY A 466 7.65 12.91 -12.69
CA GLY A 466 8.21 14.27 -12.69
C GLY A 466 7.26 15.37 -12.25
N LEU A 467 6.05 15.05 -11.80
CA LEU A 467 5.07 16.05 -11.36
C LEU A 467 5.57 16.94 -10.22
N TRP A 468 6.47 16.43 -9.37
CA TRP A 468 7.10 17.25 -8.32
C TRP A 468 7.94 18.41 -8.89
N GLU A 469 8.59 18.24 -10.05
CA GLU A 469 9.38 19.34 -10.64
C GLU A 469 8.48 20.45 -11.19
N ARG A 470 7.22 20.13 -11.57
CA ARG A 470 6.25 21.11 -12.08
C ARG A 470 5.92 22.22 -11.07
N TYR A 471 6.17 22.00 -9.78
CA TYR A 471 6.04 23.07 -8.78
C TYR A 471 6.93 24.28 -9.12
N SER A 472 8.14 24.04 -9.61
CA SER A 472 9.09 25.13 -9.94
C SER A 472 8.65 25.92 -11.18
N ASP A 473 7.97 25.25 -12.13
CA ASP A 473 7.43 25.91 -13.33
C ASP A 473 6.26 26.84 -12.99
N LEU A 474 5.41 26.40 -12.06
CA LEU A 474 4.21 27.14 -11.65
C LEU A 474 4.52 28.25 -10.63
N TYR A 475 5.55 28.04 -9.81
CA TYR A 475 5.93 28.92 -8.71
C TYR A 475 7.41 29.36 -8.79
N PRO A 476 7.87 30.02 -9.88
CA PRO A 476 9.29 30.31 -10.10
C PRO A 476 9.85 31.38 -9.15
N ASN A 477 9.03 32.36 -8.76
CA ASN A 477 9.45 33.57 -8.05
C ASN A 477 8.92 33.68 -6.61
N GLY A 478 8.04 32.78 -6.20
CA GLY A 478 7.38 32.79 -4.90
C GLY A 478 6.80 31.43 -4.62
N ASP A 479 6.19 31.26 -3.45
CA ASP A 479 5.51 30.02 -3.07
C ASP A 479 4.00 30.20 -3.08
N LEU A 480 3.28 29.08 -2.99
CA LEU A 480 1.83 29.01 -2.96
C LEU A 480 1.22 29.95 -1.90
N VAL A 481 0.23 30.74 -2.30
CA VAL A 481 -0.59 31.58 -1.42
C VAL A 481 -2.05 31.20 -1.62
N TYR A 482 -2.65 30.64 -0.58
CA TYR A 482 -4.05 30.24 -0.53
C TYR A 482 -4.84 31.26 0.29
N THR A 483 -5.90 31.83 -0.26
CA THR A 483 -6.76 32.80 0.46
C THR A 483 -8.11 32.16 0.78
N VAL A 484 -8.39 31.94 2.05
CA VAL A 484 -9.64 31.35 2.52
C VAL A 484 -10.84 32.17 2.03
N GLY A 485 -11.83 31.48 1.44
CA GLY A 485 -13.02 32.10 0.85
C GLY A 485 -12.84 32.67 -0.56
N VAL A 486 -11.62 32.61 -1.12
CA VAL A 486 -11.31 33.07 -2.49
C VAL A 486 -10.68 31.95 -3.33
N SER A 487 -9.69 31.25 -2.79
CA SER A 487 -9.02 30.14 -3.46
C SER A 487 -9.85 28.85 -3.42
N ASP A 488 -9.68 28.00 -4.44
CA ASP A 488 -10.23 26.63 -4.48
C ASP A 488 -9.09 25.62 -4.37
N TYR A 489 -9.11 24.76 -3.35
CA TYR A 489 -8.04 23.77 -3.12
C TYR A 489 -7.88 22.77 -4.28
N ARG A 490 -8.90 22.59 -5.12
CA ARG A 490 -8.84 21.69 -6.28
C ARG A 490 -7.96 22.26 -7.40
N THR A 491 -7.75 23.57 -7.43
CA THR A 491 -6.98 24.26 -8.49
C THR A 491 -5.80 25.06 -7.97
N ASP A 492 -5.89 25.57 -6.74
CA ASP A 492 -4.97 26.54 -6.18
C ASP A 492 -4.10 25.96 -5.05
N TRP A 493 -4.36 24.72 -4.65
CA TRP A 493 -3.55 23.97 -3.69
C TRP A 493 -2.80 22.85 -4.39
N PHE A 494 -1.48 23.02 -4.61
CA PHE A 494 -0.67 22.01 -5.27
C PHE A 494 -0.65 20.71 -4.44
N PHE A 495 -0.74 19.55 -5.08
CA PHE A 495 -0.93 18.27 -4.37
C PHE A 495 0.21 17.87 -3.41
N ALA A 496 1.42 18.40 -3.61
CA ALA A 496 2.59 18.09 -2.79
C ALA A 496 3.45 19.33 -2.50
N GLN A 497 3.67 19.65 -1.23
CA GLN A 497 4.65 20.67 -0.84
C GLN A 497 6.05 20.11 -0.97
N VAL A 498 6.68 20.41 -2.10
CA VAL A 498 8.02 19.95 -2.49
C VAL A 498 9.00 21.12 -2.56
N THR A 499 10.27 20.81 -2.78
CA THR A 499 11.31 21.83 -3.00
C THR A 499 11.14 22.57 -4.33
N ARG A 500 11.59 23.82 -4.38
CA ARG A 500 11.70 24.60 -5.62
C ARG A 500 13.12 24.50 -6.20
N LYS A 501 13.23 24.11 -7.45
CA LYS A 501 14.50 24.08 -8.21
C LYS A 501 14.84 25.50 -8.68
N ARG A 502 16.08 25.92 -8.47
CA ARG A 502 16.63 27.21 -8.90
C ARG A 502 17.43 27.06 -10.20
N ASP A 503 17.70 28.19 -10.86
CA ASP A 503 18.45 28.24 -12.13
C ASP A 503 19.87 27.67 -12.01
N ASP A 504 20.47 27.71 -10.81
CA ASP A 504 21.79 27.11 -10.52
C ASP A 504 21.72 25.58 -10.29
N GLY A 505 20.54 24.98 -10.46
CA GLY A 505 20.28 23.56 -10.29
C GLY A 505 20.10 23.10 -8.85
N LYS A 506 20.20 24.00 -7.86
CA LYS A 506 19.96 23.67 -6.46
C LYS A 506 18.49 23.70 -6.10
N TYR A 507 18.16 23.05 -5.00
CA TYR A 507 16.82 23.05 -4.43
C TYR A 507 16.75 23.99 -3.23
N GLU A 508 15.59 24.64 -3.09
CA GLU A 508 15.24 25.48 -1.95
C GLU A 508 13.97 24.95 -1.28
N GLY A 509 13.90 25.07 0.03
CA GLY A 509 12.68 24.80 0.78
C GLY A 509 11.57 25.78 0.40
N THR A 510 10.32 25.41 0.66
CA THR A 510 9.14 26.19 0.26
C THR A 510 8.34 26.62 1.47
N THR A 511 7.76 27.81 1.42
CA THR A 511 6.89 28.34 2.48
C THR A 511 5.54 28.74 1.90
N TRP A 512 4.54 27.89 2.10
CA TRP A 512 3.17 28.17 1.69
C TRP A 512 2.47 29.10 2.67
N GLN A 513 1.55 29.91 2.18
CA GLN A 513 0.78 30.87 2.98
C GLN A 513 -0.70 30.54 2.92
N ILE A 514 -1.35 30.45 4.09
CA ILE A 514 -2.81 30.44 4.20
C ILE A 514 -3.23 31.79 4.77
N LYS A 515 -3.90 32.60 3.95
CA LYS A 515 -4.45 33.89 4.35
C LYS A 515 -5.92 33.77 4.69
N PHE A 516 -6.34 34.37 5.79
CA PHE A 516 -7.73 34.32 6.25
C PHE A 516 -8.08 35.54 7.09
N ASN A 517 -9.34 35.94 7.09
CA ASN A 517 -9.83 37.06 7.91
C ASN A 517 -10.54 36.55 9.17
N LEU A 518 -10.37 37.28 10.28
CA LEU A 518 -11.14 37.09 11.50
C LEU A 518 -11.82 38.40 11.89
N ASP A 519 -13.15 38.39 12.02
CA ASP A 519 -13.91 39.57 12.43
C ASP A 519 -13.73 39.89 13.92
N HIS A 520 -13.63 38.85 14.74
CA HIS A 520 -13.48 38.94 16.19
C HIS A 520 -12.46 37.93 16.70
N ILE A 521 -11.70 38.32 17.72
CA ILE A 521 -10.70 37.46 18.34
C ILE A 521 -10.92 37.34 19.84
N ASN A 522 -10.99 36.10 20.32
CA ASN A 522 -10.84 35.84 21.73
C ASN A 522 -9.35 35.85 22.09
N GLN A 523 -8.85 37.00 22.52
CA GLN A 523 -7.44 37.23 22.88
C GLN A 523 -6.95 36.28 24.00
N THR A 524 -7.86 35.84 24.87
CA THR A 524 -7.55 34.88 25.96
C THR A 524 -7.74 33.42 25.56
N GLY A 525 -8.37 33.18 24.42
CA GLY A 525 -8.68 31.85 23.91
C GLY A 525 -7.49 31.17 23.25
N THR A 526 -7.60 29.84 23.12
CA THR A 526 -6.67 29.03 22.32
C THR A 526 -7.45 28.44 21.15
N TYR A 527 -7.09 28.85 19.95
CA TYR A 527 -7.57 28.29 18.69
C TYR A 527 -6.81 26.99 18.41
N LYS A 528 -7.42 26.06 17.68
CA LYS A 528 -6.76 24.79 17.32
C LYS A 528 -6.57 24.70 15.81
N LEU A 529 -5.32 24.61 15.37
CA LEU A 529 -4.98 24.26 14.00
C LEU A 529 -4.76 22.75 13.92
N ARG A 530 -5.56 22.06 13.11
CA ARG A 530 -5.42 20.65 12.78
C ARG A 530 -4.73 20.53 11.43
N VAL A 531 -3.66 19.76 11.35
CA VAL A 531 -2.95 19.46 10.10
C VAL A 531 -2.84 17.95 9.96
N ALA A 532 -3.53 17.40 8.97
CA ALA A 532 -3.41 16.02 8.56
C ALA A 532 -2.52 15.93 7.32
N LEU A 533 -1.53 15.03 7.36
CA LEU A 533 -0.64 14.72 6.26
C LEU A 533 -1.01 13.36 5.70
N ALA A 534 -1.16 13.28 4.38
CA ALA A 534 -1.32 12.03 3.65
C ALA A 534 0.01 11.28 3.52
N THR A 535 1.14 12.01 3.52
CA THR A 535 2.48 11.43 3.32
C THR A 535 3.59 12.42 3.72
N ALA A 536 4.79 11.90 3.99
CA ALA A 536 6.01 12.67 4.16
C ALA A 536 7.26 11.93 3.66
N TYR A 537 8.13 12.63 2.93
CA TYR A 537 9.43 12.10 2.52
C TYR A 537 10.57 13.05 2.89
N VAL A 538 11.32 12.68 3.95
CA VAL A 538 12.47 13.43 4.47
C VAL A 538 12.19 14.93 4.52
N ALA A 539 11.11 15.28 5.21
CA ALA A 539 10.57 16.62 5.23
C ALA A 539 10.25 17.02 6.67
N GLU A 540 10.18 18.33 6.90
CA GLU A 540 9.81 18.92 8.18
C GLU A 540 8.72 19.93 7.89
N LEU A 541 7.63 19.91 8.66
CA LEU A 541 6.63 20.97 8.64
C LEU A 541 6.88 21.93 9.79
N GLN A 542 7.18 23.19 9.49
CA GLN A 542 7.22 24.27 10.47
C GLN A 542 6.02 25.19 10.27
N VAL A 543 5.32 25.52 11.37
CA VAL A 543 4.16 26.41 11.34
C VAL A 543 4.48 27.73 12.04
N ARG A 544 4.15 28.86 11.40
CA ARG A 544 4.26 30.22 11.98
C ARG A 544 2.97 30.99 11.73
N ILE A 545 2.67 31.96 12.59
CA ILE A 545 1.46 32.78 12.51
C ILE A 545 1.88 34.25 12.43
N ASN A 546 1.42 34.96 11.41
CA ASN A 546 1.59 36.39 11.12
C ASN A 546 3.04 36.92 10.95
N ASN A 547 4.04 36.32 11.61
CA ASN A 547 5.45 36.61 11.45
C ASN A 547 6.18 35.41 10.83
N PRO A 548 6.54 35.45 9.52
CA PRO A 548 7.23 34.36 8.85
C PRO A 548 8.65 34.11 9.37
N LYS A 549 9.23 35.06 10.11
CA LYS A 549 10.59 34.98 10.67
C LYS A 549 10.60 34.63 12.16
N ALA A 550 9.45 34.28 12.75
CA ALA A 550 9.39 33.85 14.15
C ALA A 550 10.33 32.66 14.39
N ASN A 551 11.13 32.76 15.45
CA ASN A 551 12.08 31.73 15.87
C ASN A 551 12.06 31.58 17.40
N PRO A 552 11.72 30.40 17.95
CA PRO A 552 11.34 29.18 17.24
C PRO A 552 10.04 29.33 16.42
N PRO A 553 9.78 28.45 15.42
CA PRO A 553 8.43 28.33 14.87
C PRO A 553 7.43 27.97 15.97
N LEU A 554 6.14 28.26 15.76
CA LEU A 554 5.10 27.88 16.72
C LEU A 554 5.04 26.36 16.89
N PHE A 555 5.24 25.63 15.80
CA PHE A 555 5.26 24.18 15.77
C PHE A 555 6.29 23.68 14.76
N THR A 556 6.90 22.53 15.05
CA THR A 556 7.68 21.75 14.10
C THR A 556 7.43 20.26 14.31
N THR A 557 7.32 19.50 13.22
CA THR A 557 7.30 18.03 13.27
C THR A 557 8.69 17.43 13.53
N GLY A 558 9.76 18.22 13.40
CA GLY A 558 11.08 17.68 13.08
C GLY A 558 11.08 17.01 11.70
N VAL A 559 12.22 16.39 11.32
CA VAL A 559 12.30 15.64 10.07
C VAL A 559 11.55 14.31 10.23
N ILE A 560 10.53 14.12 9.41
CA ILE A 560 9.66 12.94 9.38
C ILE A 560 9.65 12.33 7.97
N GLY A 561 9.07 11.13 7.86
CA GLY A 561 8.76 10.48 6.59
C GLY A 561 9.61 9.26 6.29
N HIS A 562 10.00 9.11 5.01
CA HIS A 562 10.68 7.95 4.38
C HIS A 562 9.75 6.97 3.64
N ASP A 563 8.49 7.35 3.40
CA ASP A 563 7.55 6.55 2.61
C ASP A 563 7.96 6.38 1.13
N ASN A 564 8.64 7.39 0.57
CA ASN A 564 8.96 7.55 -0.85
C ASN A 564 7.71 7.67 -1.75
N THR A 565 6.60 8.20 -1.24
CA THR A 565 5.35 8.29 -2.00
C THR A 565 5.50 9.17 -3.25
N ILE A 566 6.18 10.31 -3.14
CA ILE A 566 6.40 11.27 -4.23
C ILE A 566 7.15 10.62 -5.41
N THR A 567 8.24 9.90 -5.14
CA THR A 567 9.01 9.17 -6.18
C THR A 567 8.30 7.95 -6.72
N ARG A 568 7.38 7.37 -5.95
CA ARG A 568 6.65 6.16 -6.32
C ARG A 568 5.29 6.46 -6.93
N HIS A 569 5.05 7.71 -7.34
CA HIS A 569 3.84 8.14 -8.04
C HIS A 569 2.56 7.87 -7.24
N GLY A 570 2.66 7.91 -5.91
CA GLY A 570 1.52 7.78 -5.01
C GLY A 570 0.93 9.15 -4.65
N ILE A 571 -0.27 9.12 -4.07
CA ILE A 571 -0.97 10.31 -3.57
C ILE A 571 -1.20 10.27 -2.04
N HIS A 572 -0.67 9.23 -1.39
CA HIS A 572 -0.67 9.02 0.05
C HIS A 572 0.34 7.93 0.42
N GLY A 573 0.76 7.91 1.68
CA GLY A 573 1.66 6.93 2.29
C GLY A 573 1.25 6.73 3.74
N LEU A 574 2.15 7.06 4.68
CA LEU A 574 1.82 7.02 6.11
C LEU A 574 1.07 8.30 6.51
N TYR A 575 -0.13 8.12 7.07
CA TYR A 575 -0.94 9.23 7.59
C TYR A 575 -0.40 9.76 8.92
N GLY A 576 -0.42 11.07 9.10
CA GLY A 576 -0.09 11.72 10.37
C GLY A 576 -1.04 12.89 10.67
N LEU A 577 -1.50 12.99 11.92
CA LEU A 577 -2.37 14.09 12.37
C LEU A 577 -1.71 14.89 13.50
N TYR A 578 -1.65 16.20 13.32
CA TYR A 578 -1.08 17.14 14.28
C TYR A 578 -2.13 18.15 14.75
N GLY A 579 -2.19 18.37 16.07
CA GLY A 579 -2.99 19.44 16.69
C GLY A 579 -2.07 20.52 17.26
N ILE A 580 -2.25 21.75 16.81
CA ILE A 580 -1.37 22.89 17.13
C ILE A 580 -2.19 23.96 17.85
N ASP A 581 -1.76 24.35 19.04
CA ASP A 581 -2.36 25.42 19.81
C ASP A 581 -1.93 26.79 19.28
N VAL A 582 -2.91 27.60 18.86
CA VAL A 582 -2.69 28.98 18.41
C VAL A 582 -3.32 29.92 19.45
N LYS A 583 -2.49 30.60 20.24
CA LYS A 583 -2.98 31.59 21.21
C LYS A 583 -3.61 32.78 20.49
N GLY A 584 -4.76 33.25 20.98
CA GLY A 584 -5.47 34.41 20.41
C GLY A 584 -4.59 35.66 20.30
N THR A 585 -3.61 35.82 21.19
CA THR A 585 -2.60 36.89 21.15
C THR A 585 -1.66 36.86 19.93
N LEU A 586 -1.60 35.74 19.20
CA LEU A 586 -0.85 35.63 17.94
C LEU A 586 -1.66 36.07 16.71
N LEU A 587 -2.97 36.26 16.89
CA LEU A 587 -3.92 36.62 15.85
C LEU A 587 -4.35 38.09 15.98
N MET A 588 -4.80 38.69 14.89
CA MET A 588 -5.30 40.07 14.84
C MET A 588 -6.62 40.17 14.06
N GLU A 589 -7.49 41.10 14.45
CA GLU A 589 -8.74 41.32 13.70
C GLU A 589 -8.39 41.77 12.28
N GLY A 590 -9.10 41.24 11.28
CA GLY A 590 -8.74 41.36 9.87
C GLY A 590 -7.84 40.22 9.38
N GLU A 591 -6.93 40.54 8.44
CA GLU A 591 -6.10 39.54 7.74
C GLU A 591 -5.05 38.93 8.66
N ASN A 592 -5.03 37.60 8.70
CA ASN A 592 -4.01 36.77 9.33
C ASN A 592 -3.37 35.87 8.27
N THR A 593 -2.14 35.42 8.54
CA THR A 593 -1.43 34.45 7.68
C THR A 593 -0.83 33.33 8.51
N ILE A 594 -1.12 32.08 8.12
CA ILE A 594 -0.38 30.90 8.55
C ILE A 594 0.70 30.59 7.51
N PHE A 595 1.93 30.44 7.95
CA PHE A 595 3.05 30.01 7.11
C PHE A 595 3.34 28.54 7.38
N LEU A 596 3.31 27.72 6.32
CA LEU A 596 3.68 26.31 6.34
C LEU A 596 5.02 26.16 5.62
N THR A 597 6.11 26.03 6.37
CA THR A 597 7.47 25.94 5.81
C THR A 597 7.93 24.49 5.79
N GLN A 598 8.32 24.02 4.61
CA GLN A 598 9.15 22.85 4.41
C GLN A 598 10.59 23.34 4.17
N PRO A 599 11.55 23.12 5.10
CA PRO A 599 12.90 23.67 4.96
C PRO A 599 13.88 22.71 4.28
N MET A 600 13.56 21.42 4.16
CA MET A 600 14.49 20.39 3.66
C MET A 600 14.68 20.51 2.15
N CYS A 601 15.90 20.79 1.70
CA CYS A 601 16.15 21.17 0.30
C CYS A 601 17.38 20.50 -0.34
N SER A 602 17.70 19.29 0.09
CA SER A 602 18.81 18.50 -0.45
C SER A 602 18.45 17.72 -1.72
N SER A 603 17.15 17.53 -2.01
CA SER A 603 16.67 16.76 -3.17
C SER A 603 15.28 17.23 -3.61
N ALA A 604 15.00 17.13 -4.92
CA ALA A 604 13.70 17.44 -5.56
C ALA A 604 12.51 16.70 -4.94
N LEU A 605 12.79 15.57 -4.29
CA LEU A 605 11.83 14.58 -3.87
C LEU A 605 11.37 14.82 -2.43
N GLN A 606 12.07 15.68 -1.69
CA GLN A 606 11.73 16.01 -0.31
C GLN A 606 10.45 16.83 -0.28
N GLY A 607 9.50 16.39 0.52
CA GLY A 607 8.22 17.06 0.60
C GLY A 607 7.17 16.33 1.43
N LEU A 608 6.01 16.96 1.50
CA LEU A 608 4.84 16.54 2.24
C LEU A 608 3.63 16.56 1.31
N MET A 609 2.67 15.68 1.52
CA MET A 609 1.33 15.82 0.95
C MET A 609 0.35 16.01 2.09
N TYR A 610 -0.51 17.01 1.96
CA TYR A 610 -1.58 17.27 2.91
C TYR A 610 -2.75 16.34 2.62
N ASP A 611 -3.46 15.94 3.66
CA ASP A 611 -4.79 15.34 3.56
C ASP A 611 -5.83 16.43 3.82
N TYR A 612 -5.72 17.07 4.99
CA TYR A 612 -6.73 18.03 5.42
C TYR A 612 -6.16 19.03 6.43
N ILE A 613 -6.57 20.29 6.34
CA ILE A 613 -6.19 21.35 7.28
C ILE A 613 -7.44 22.04 7.79
N ARG A 614 -7.54 22.27 9.10
CA ARG A 614 -8.66 22.97 9.72
C ARG A 614 -8.21 23.92 10.83
N LEU A 615 -8.78 25.11 10.87
CA LEU A 615 -8.67 26.01 12.03
C LEU A 615 -9.99 26.04 12.80
N GLU A 616 -9.91 25.85 14.12
CA GLU A 616 -11.04 25.85 15.03
C GLU A 616 -10.94 27.05 15.99
N ALA A 617 -12.10 27.65 16.28
CA ALA A 617 -12.22 28.67 17.31
C ALA A 617 -11.96 28.10 18.72
N PRO A 618 -11.70 28.92 19.74
CA PRO A 618 -11.74 28.44 21.12
C PRO A 618 -13.13 27.87 21.46
N PRO A 619 -13.24 26.89 22.36
CA PRO A 619 -14.53 26.37 22.81
C PRO A 619 -15.39 27.51 23.36
N SER A 620 -16.66 27.53 22.93
CA SER A 620 -17.69 28.49 23.35
C SER A 620 -18.43 28.04 24.60
#